data_AF-A0A1B1TU12-F1
#
_entry.id   AF-A0A1B1TU12-F1
#
_cell.length_a   1.000
_cell.length_b   1.000
_cell.length_c   1.000
_cell.angle_alpha   90.00
_cell.angle_beta   90.00
_cell.angle_gamma   90.00
#
_symmetry.space_group_name_H-M   'P 1'
#
loop_
_entity.id
_entity.type
_entity.pdbx_description
1 polymer ?
#
loop_
_entity_poly.entity_id
_entity_poly.type
_entity_poly.pdbx_seq_one_letter_code
_entity_poly.pdbx_strand_id
1 'polypeptide(L)'
;MAIELHNFIWSEERLVQVETQPHHIAGVLAEVNRVIRENNLDWEDVYSAYYDCEADGTTTFYEAESAEAGSPGIWTYMVYECAEGEEEVITKADLDTLQPALQLQQSLQATSV
;
A
#
# COMPACT_ATOMS: atom_id res chain seq x y z
N MET A 1 -12.94 9.98 8.79
CA MET A 1 -13.48 8.70 8.22
C MET A 1 -12.54 7.55 8.53
N ALA A 2 -13.07 6.44 9.05
CA ALA A 2 -12.31 5.20 9.27
C ALA A 2 -12.65 4.16 8.20
N ILE A 3 -11.64 3.50 7.65
CA ILE A 3 -11.75 2.44 6.65
C ILE A 3 -11.28 1.15 7.32
N GLU A 4 -12.12 0.12 7.28
CA GLU A 4 -11.72 -1.23 7.62
C GLU A 4 -11.25 -1.93 6.34
N LEU A 5 -9.99 -2.32 6.30
CA LEU A 5 -9.37 -2.96 5.15
C LEU A 5 -8.37 -4.01 5.63
N HIS A 6 -8.50 -5.22 5.09
CA HIS A 6 -7.61 -6.35 5.38
C HIS A 6 -7.42 -6.66 6.87
N ASN A 7 -8.50 -6.61 7.66
CA ASN A 7 -8.51 -6.73 9.13
C ASN A 7 -7.76 -5.62 9.88
N PHE A 8 -7.43 -4.51 9.21
CA PHE A 8 -6.86 -3.30 9.82
C PHE A 8 -7.86 -2.14 9.75
N ILE A 9 -7.88 -1.32 10.80
CA ILE A 9 -8.65 -0.07 10.84
C ILE A 9 -7.69 1.08 10.54
N TRP A 10 -7.99 1.82 9.49
CA TRP A 10 -7.23 2.98 9.03
C TRP A 10 -8.09 4.22 9.21
N SER A 11 -7.54 5.27 9.81
CA SER A 11 -8.25 6.54 10.04
C SER A 11 -7.44 7.70 9.51
N GLU A 12 -8.11 8.71 8.97
CA GLU A 12 -7.46 9.93 8.45
C GLU A 12 -6.49 9.63 7.30
N GLU A 13 -6.77 8.57 6.55
CA GLU A 13 -5.96 8.12 5.43
C GLU A 13 -6.83 7.72 4.24
N ARG A 14 -6.17 7.70 3.09
CA ARG A 14 -6.74 7.25 1.82
C ARG A 14 -5.79 6.25 1.18
N LEU A 15 -6.39 5.20 0.63
CA LEU A 15 -5.67 4.07 0.06
C LEU A 15 -6.02 3.94 -1.42
N VAL A 16 -4.99 3.90 -2.27
CA VAL A 16 -5.14 3.62 -3.70
C VAL A 16 -4.42 2.32 -3.98
N GLN A 17 -5.18 1.30 -4.40
CA GLN A 17 -4.59 0.01 -4.74
C GLN A 17 -3.68 0.17 -5.97
N VAL A 18 -2.47 -0.36 -5.87
CA VAL A 18 -1.48 -0.38 -6.94
C VAL A 18 -1.06 -1.80 -7.26
N GLU A 19 -0.31 -1.98 -8.35
CA GLU A 19 0.26 -3.28 -8.69
C GLU A 19 1.28 -3.72 -7.62
N THR A 20 1.12 -4.94 -7.12
CA THR A 20 2.06 -5.55 -6.17
C THR A 20 3.34 -5.95 -6.89
N GLN A 21 4.46 -5.32 -6.51
CA GLN A 21 5.78 -5.59 -7.08
C GLN A 21 6.54 -6.65 -6.25
N PRO A 22 7.60 -7.29 -6.80
CA PRO A 22 8.35 -8.33 -6.10
C PRO A 22 8.94 -7.90 -4.75
N HIS A 23 9.37 -6.64 -4.60
CA HIS A 23 9.93 -6.16 -3.32
C HIS A 23 8.85 -5.98 -2.25
N HIS A 24 7.62 -5.63 -2.61
CA HIS A 24 6.47 -5.62 -1.71
C HIS A 24 6.20 -7.01 -1.12
N ILE A 25 6.21 -8.03 -1.98
CA ILE A 25 6.03 -9.44 -1.57
C ILE A 25 7.17 -9.86 -0.64
N ALA A 26 8.42 -9.53 -1.00
CA ALA A 26 9.57 -9.87 -0.17
C ALA A 26 9.48 -9.21 1.23
N GLY A 27 9.06 -7.94 1.30
CA GLY A 27 8.89 -7.21 2.54
C GLY A 27 7.81 -7.82 3.44
N VAL A 28 6.61 -8.06 2.90
CA VAL A 28 5.52 -8.62 3.72
C VAL A 28 5.81 -10.06 4.17
N LEU A 29 6.48 -10.88 3.35
CA LEU A 29 6.92 -12.22 3.76
C LEU A 29 8.02 -12.17 4.83
N ALA A 30 8.87 -11.14 4.84
CA ALA A 30 9.84 -10.94 5.91
C ALA A 30 9.14 -10.61 7.24
N GLU A 31 8.08 -9.80 7.20
CA GLU A 31 7.25 -9.49 8.37
C GLU A 31 6.50 -10.72 8.89
N VAL A 32 5.90 -11.53 8.01
CA VAL A 32 5.29 -12.81 8.41
C VAL A 32 6.33 -13.71 9.10
N ASN A 33 7.51 -13.87 8.52
CA ASN A 33 8.59 -14.65 9.13
C ASN A 33 9.05 -14.09 10.49
N ARG A 34 9.07 -12.77 10.64
CA ARG A 34 9.40 -12.11 11.91
C ARG A 34 8.36 -12.46 12.97
N VAL A 35 7.07 -12.30 12.66
CA VAL A 35 5.95 -12.63 13.56
C VAL A 35 6.00 -14.09 14.00
N ILE A 36 6.21 -15.01 13.06
CA ILE A 36 6.38 -16.45 13.33
C ILE A 36 7.48 -16.70 14.35
N ARG A 37 8.65 -16.12 14.15
CA ARG A 37 9.83 -16.32 15.01
C ARG A 37 9.66 -15.70 16.38
N GLU A 38 9.12 -14.49 16.45
CA GLU A 38 8.95 -13.75 17.71
C GLU A 38 7.90 -14.38 18.62
N ASN A 39 6.86 -14.98 18.02
CA ASN A 39 5.74 -15.56 18.77
C ASN A 39 5.77 -17.10 18.81
N ASN A 40 6.78 -17.72 18.19
CA ASN A 40 6.89 -19.19 18.07
C ASN A 40 5.60 -19.82 17.53
N LEU A 41 5.08 -19.23 16.45
CA LEU A 41 3.87 -19.66 15.74
C LEU A 41 4.23 -20.54 14.56
N ASP A 42 3.27 -21.31 14.06
CA ASP A 42 3.36 -21.89 12.72
C ASP A 42 2.83 -20.90 11.68
N TRP A 43 3.12 -21.15 10.39
CA TRP A 43 2.67 -20.26 9.31
C TRP A 43 1.14 -20.10 9.27
N GLU A 44 0.41 -21.18 9.53
CA GLU A 44 -1.06 -21.23 9.50
C GLU A 44 -1.71 -20.39 10.61
N ASP A 45 -0.96 -20.11 11.67
CA ASP A 45 -1.41 -19.32 12.82
C ASP A 45 -1.27 -17.80 12.59
N VAL A 46 -0.59 -17.37 11.51
CA VAL A 46 -0.48 -15.96 11.15
C VAL A 46 -1.72 -15.54 10.36
N TYR A 47 -2.64 -14.84 11.02
CA TYR A 47 -3.87 -14.35 10.39
C TYR A 47 -3.63 -13.27 9.34
N SER A 48 -2.82 -12.26 9.67
CA SER A 48 -2.49 -11.16 8.77
C SER A 48 -1.15 -10.54 9.13
N ALA A 49 -0.56 -9.82 8.18
CA ALA A 49 0.62 -8.99 8.38
C ALA A 49 0.59 -7.82 7.40
N TYR A 50 1.33 -6.76 7.70
CA TYR A 50 1.55 -5.67 6.77
C TYR A 50 3.02 -5.27 6.74
N TYR A 51 3.42 -4.64 5.64
CA TYR A 51 4.77 -4.12 5.41
C TYR A 51 4.68 -2.74 4.77
N ASP A 52 5.32 -1.76 5.40
CA ASP A 52 5.44 -0.40 4.89
C ASP A 52 6.76 -0.21 4.15
N CYS A 53 6.68 0.26 2.91
CA CYS A 53 7.81 0.63 2.08
C CYS A 53 7.90 2.16 2.01
N GLU A 54 8.69 2.77 2.90
CA GLU A 54 8.88 4.23 2.92
C GLU A 54 9.44 4.79 1.60
N ALA A 55 10.20 3.98 0.86
CA ALA A 55 10.86 4.41 -0.37
C ALA A 55 9.89 4.76 -1.51
N ASP A 56 8.74 4.09 -1.56
CA ASP A 56 7.69 4.33 -2.57
C ASP A 56 6.33 4.71 -1.95
N GLY A 57 6.27 4.86 -0.62
CA GLY A 57 5.08 5.30 0.10
C GLY A 57 3.93 4.29 0.05
N THR A 58 4.27 3.00 -0.01
CA THR A 58 3.27 1.93 -0.11
C THR A 58 3.19 1.08 1.16
N THR A 59 2.00 0.54 1.40
CA THR A 59 1.73 -0.49 2.42
C THR A 59 1.23 -1.74 1.73
N THR A 60 1.85 -2.88 2.06
CA THR A 60 1.52 -4.19 1.52
C THR A 60 0.89 -5.04 2.60
N PHE A 61 -0.30 -5.57 2.34
CA PHE A 61 -1.02 -6.45 3.26
C PHE A 61 -0.91 -7.89 2.83
N TYR A 62 -0.84 -8.78 3.82
CA TYR A 62 -1.00 -10.22 3.70
C TYR A 62 -2.19 -10.64 4.55
N GLU A 63 -3.12 -11.39 3.96
CA GLU A 63 -4.17 -12.11 4.68
C GLU A 63 -4.08 -13.61 4.40
N ALA A 64 -4.09 -14.40 5.48
CA ALA A 64 -4.10 -15.85 5.40
C ALA A 64 -5.51 -16.41 5.17
N GLU A 65 -5.60 -17.67 4.74
CA GLU A 65 -6.88 -18.39 4.59
C GLU A 65 -7.66 -18.51 5.91
N SER A 66 -6.96 -18.42 7.04
CA SER A 66 -7.54 -18.43 8.38
C SER A 66 -8.21 -17.10 8.76
N ALA A 67 -8.00 -16.02 8.00
CA ALA A 67 -8.60 -14.71 8.28
C ALA A 67 -10.12 -14.69 8.04
N GLU A 68 -10.88 -14.08 8.95
CA GLU A 68 -12.35 -14.03 8.91
C GLU A 68 -12.89 -13.32 7.65
N ALA A 69 -12.08 -12.47 7.02
CA ALA A 69 -12.44 -11.69 5.82
C ALA A 69 -12.63 -12.53 4.54
N GLY A 70 -12.26 -13.82 4.55
CA GLY A 70 -12.72 -14.80 3.54
C GLY A 70 -12.10 -14.66 2.14
N SER A 71 -11.03 -13.89 1.96
CA SER A 71 -10.24 -13.85 0.74
C SER A 71 -8.76 -13.78 1.09
N PRO A 72 -8.01 -14.91 1.05
CA PRO A 72 -6.57 -14.87 1.26
C PRO A 72 -5.87 -14.14 0.11
N GLY A 73 -4.78 -13.44 0.41
CA GLY A 73 -4.03 -12.77 -0.65
C GLY A 73 -3.02 -11.74 -0.17
N ILE A 74 -2.47 -11.03 -1.17
CA ILE A 74 -1.52 -9.94 -0.97
C ILE A 74 -1.95 -8.74 -1.81
N TRP A 75 -2.05 -7.57 -1.18
CA TRP A 75 -2.44 -6.33 -1.84
C TRP A 75 -1.52 -5.19 -1.44
N THR A 76 -1.13 -4.37 -2.41
CA THR A 76 -0.35 -3.16 -2.15
C THR A 76 -1.22 -1.93 -2.36
N TYR A 77 -1.10 -0.96 -1.45
CA TYR A 77 -1.75 0.34 -1.55
C TYR A 77 -0.69 1.44 -1.44
N MET A 78 -0.84 2.49 -2.25
CA MET A 78 -0.28 3.78 -1.87
C MET A 78 -1.14 4.39 -0.78
N VAL A 79 -0.51 4.85 0.29
CA VAL A 79 -1.17 5.44 1.45
C VAL A 79 -0.84 6.92 1.51
N TYR A 80 -1.86 7.76 1.70
CA TYR A 80 -1.69 9.20 1.89
C TYR A 80 -2.59 9.70 3.02
N GLU A 81 -2.00 10.59 3.82
CA GLU A 81 -2.70 11.30 4.88
C GLU A 81 -3.82 12.15 4.28
N CYS A 82 -4.99 12.06 4.89
CA CYS A 82 -6.19 12.79 4.50
C CYS A 82 -7.05 12.96 5.75
N ALA A 83 -6.85 14.08 6.46
CA ALA A 83 -7.58 14.36 7.69
C ALA A 83 -9.09 14.41 7.45
N GLU A 84 -9.86 14.11 8.50
CA GLU A 84 -11.32 14.14 8.43
C GLU A 84 -11.83 15.54 8.05
N GLY A 85 -12.61 15.64 6.97
CA GLY A 85 -13.13 16.90 6.45
C GLY A 85 -12.20 17.64 5.48
N GLU A 86 -10.96 17.17 5.26
CA GLU A 86 -10.05 17.72 4.24
C GLU A 86 -10.23 17.09 2.85
N GLU A 87 -11.32 16.35 2.68
CA GLU A 87 -11.56 15.50 1.53
C GLU A 87 -12.15 16.34 0.40
N GLU A 88 -11.27 17.07 -0.29
CA GLU A 88 -11.67 17.95 -1.38
C GLU A 88 -11.71 17.18 -2.71
N VAL A 89 -12.91 17.00 -3.27
CA VAL A 89 -13.07 16.47 -4.64
C VAL A 89 -12.77 17.59 -5.63
N ILE A 90 -11.50 17.69 -6.04
CA ILE A 90 -11.08 18.64 -7.06
C ILE A 90 -11.49 18.11 -8.44
N THR A 91 -12.59 18.63 -8.98
CA THR A 91 -13.02 18.31 -10.34
C THR A 91 -12.46 19.36 -11.30
N LYS A 92 -11.23 19.15 -11.78
CA LYS A 92 -10.60 20.00 -12.81
C LYS A 92 -10.77 19.34 -14.18
N ALA A 93 -11.74 19.80 -14.95
CA ALA A 93 -11.99 19.32 -16.32
C ALA A 93 -10.84 19.67 -17.29
N ASP A 94 -10.02 20.65 -16.91
CA ASP A 94 -8.84 21.14 -17.62
C ASP A 94 -7.53 20.60 -17.03
N LEU A 95 -7.59 19.60 -16.14
CA LEU A 95 -6.39 18.95 -15.61
C LEU A 95 -5.70 18.16 -16.74
N ASP A 96 -4.75 18.82 -17.40
CA ASP A 96 -3.88 18.20 -18.39
C ASP A 96 -2.85 17.32 -17.67
N THR A 97 -3.19 16.04 -17.44
CA THR A 97 -2.29 15.05 -16.83
C THR A 97 -1.10 14.69 -17.73
N LEU A 98 -1.14 15.09 -19.01
CA LEU A 98 -0.08 14.87 -20.00
C LEU A 98 1.07 15.87 -19.81
N GLN A 99 0.77 17.11 -19.41
CA GLN A 99 1.75 18.18 -19.17
C GLN A 99 2.82 17.80 -18.13
N PRO A 100 2.47 17.33 -16.90
CA PRO A 100 3.45 16.86 -15.91
C PRO A 100 4.26 15.66 -16.40
N ALA A 101 3.64 14.71 -17.12
CA ALA A 101 4.32 13.55 -17.67
C ALA A 101 5.36 13.93 -18.73
N LEU A 102 5.05 14.92 -19.59
CA LEU A 102 5.97 15.46 -20.58
C LEU A 102 7.16 16.20 -19.92
N GLN A 103 6.90 16.96 -18.84
CA GLN A 103 7.97 17.61 -18.09
C GLN A 103 8.90 16.59 -17.41
N LEU A 104 8.35 15.51 -16.85
CA LEU A 104 9.14 14.41 -16.28
C LEU A 104 10.00 13.71 -17.34
N GLN A 105 9.45 13.48 -18.53
CA GLN A 105 10.20 12.90 -19.65
C GLN A 105 11.39 13.79 -20.04
N GLN A 106 11.18 15.11 -20.12
CA GLN A 106 12.24 16.06 -20.47
C GLN A 106 13.34 16.12 -19.39
N SER A 107 12.98 16.05 -18.10
CA SER A 107 13.96 16.07 -17.01
C SER A 107 14.82 14.81 -16.97
N LEU A 108 14.24 13.64 -17.26
CA LEU A 108 14.98 12.38 -17.39
C LEU A 108 15.97 12.41 -18.56
N GLN A 109 15.58 13.03 -19.69
CA GLN A 109 16.48 13.22 -20.84
C GLN A 109 17.63 14.19 -20.55
N ALA A 110 17.38 15.24 -19.76
CA ALA A 110 18.40 16.24 -19.40
C ALA A 110 19.48 15.71 -18.44
N THR A 111 19.20 14.64 -17.71
CA THR A 111 20.12 14.05 -16.72
C THR A 111 21.00 12.93 -17.31
N SER A 112 20.82 12.62 -18.61
CA SER A 112 21.53 11.54 -19.32
C SER A 112 22.89 11.95 -19.92
N VAL A 113 23.56 12.97 -19.38
CA VAL A 113 24.85 13.51 -19.88
C VAL A 113 26.00 13.08 -18.99
#